data_AF-A0A645IT57-F1
#
_entry.id   AF-A0A645IT57-F1
#
_cell.length_a   1.000
_cell.length_b   1.000
_cell.length_c   1.000
_cell.angle_alpha   90.00
_cell.angle_beta   90.00
_cell.angle_gamma   90.00
#
_symmetry.space_group_name_H-M   'P 1'
#
loop_
_entity.id
_entity.type
_entity.pdbx_description
1 polymer ?
#
loop_
_entity_poly.entity_id
_entity_poly.type
_entity_poly.pdbx_seq_one_letter_code
_entity_poly.pdbx_strand_id
1 'polypeptide(L)' 'MDGRQPLSLGALYPDAIKIMQDYGAMTAANLDGGNSTVMVYDGKTINSTVSIYGARNLPTAFIVKDGK' A
#
# COMPACT_ATOMS: atom_id res chain seq x y z
N MET A 1 0.06 -1.91 -2.87
CA MET A 1 0.57 -2.31 -4.19
C MET A 1 1.62 -1.30 -4.60
N ASP A 2 2.84 -1.76 -4.87
CA ASP A 2 3.90 -0.87 -5.35
C ASP A 2 3.66 -0.50 -6.81
N GLY A 3 4.12 0.67 -7.25
CA GLY A 3 3.97 1.10 -8.63
C GLY A 3 5.08 2.04 -9.07
N ARG A 4 5.16 2.29 -10.39
CA ARG A 4 6.16 3.16 -11.03
C ARG A 4 7.62 2.70 -10.79
N GLN A 5 7.86 1.40 -10.78
CA GLN A 5 9.20 0.80 -10.70
C GLN A 5 9.40 -0.29 -11.78
N PRO A 6 10.65 -0.59 -12.18
CA PRO A 6 10.92 -1.62 -13.19
C PRO A 6 10.37 -3.01 -12.84
N LEU A 7 10.32 -3.31 -11.53
CA LEU A 7 9.80 -4.57 -10.99
C LEU A 7 8.30 -4.52 -10.65
N SER A 8 7.71 -3.32 -10.56
CA SER A 8 6.27 -3.15 -10.33
C SER A 8 5.75 -1.91 -11.05
N LEU A 9 5.05 -2.12 -12.16
CA LEU A 9 4.48 -1.02 -12.95
C LEU A 9 3.35 -0.31 -12.20
N GLY A 10 2.74 -0.97 -11.22
CA GLY A 10 1.55 -0.51 -10.50
C GLY A 10 0.32 -1.32 -10.89
N ALA A 11 -0.82 -0.90 -10.38
CA ALA A 11 -2.11 -1.50 -10.67
C ALA A 11 -3.08 -0.40 -11.12
N LEU A 12 -3.96 -0.72 -12.08
CA LEU A 12 -5.08 0.15 -12.41
C LEU A 12 -6.19 -0.03 -11.35
N TYR A 13 -7.14 0.90 -11.29
CA TYR A 13 -8.30 0.78 -10.40
C TYR A 13 -9.09 -0.53 -10.58
N PRO A 14 -9.33 -1.06 -11.80
CA PRO A 14 -9.98 -2.35 -11.98
C PRO A 14 -9.21 -3.52 -11.34
N ASP A 15 -7.88 -3.49 -11.39
CA ASP A 15 -7.04 -4.52 -10.77
C ASP A 15 -7.16 -4.46 -9.24
N ALA A 16 -7.16 -3.25 -8.68
CA ALA A 16 -7.37 -3.04 -7.25
C ALA A 16 -8.74 -3.57 -6.78
N ILE A 17 -9.80 -3.28 -7.55
CA ILE A 17 -11.15 -3.78 -7.28
C ILE A 17 -11.18 -5.31 -7.33
N LYS A 18 -10.59 -5.90 -8.38
CA LYS A 18 -10.55 -7.36 -8.53
C LYS A 18 -9.82 -8.02 -7.38
N ILE A 19 -8.65 -7.49 -6.97
CA ILE A 19 -7.91 -8.01 -5.82
C ILE A 19 -8.78 -7.97 -4.56
N MET A 20 -9.43 -6.83 -4.27
CA MET A 20 -10.31 -6.73 -3.10
C MET A 20 -11.45 -7.77 -3.13
N GLN A 21 -12.06 -7.98 -4.30
CA GLN A 21 -13.10 -9.00 -4.50
C GLN A 21 -12.57 -10.42 -4.32
N ASP A 22 -11.39 -10.73 -4.87
CA ASP A 22 -10.75 -12.05 -4.76
C ASP A 22 -10.44 -12.40 -3.28
N TYR A 23 -10.13 -11.40 -2.45
CA TYR A 23 -9.96 -11.55 -1.00
C TYR A 23 -11.27 -11.50 -0.20
N GLY A 24 -12.42 -11.44 -0.86
CA GLY A 24 -13.75 -11.47 -0.22
C GLY A 24 -14.17 -10.16 0.43
N ALA A 25 -13.54 -9.03 0.11
CA ALA A 25 -13.94 -7.74 0.65
C ALA A 25 -15.31 -7.32 0.09
N MET A 26 -16.32 -7.26 0.96
CA MET A 26 -17.65 -6.75 0.60
C MET A 26 -17.67 -5.22 0.43
N THR A 27 -16.85 -4.53 1.23
CA THR A 27 -16.68 -3.08 1.19
C THR A 27 -15.20 -2.77 1.19
N ALA A 28 -14.75 -1.94 0.24
CA ALA A 28 -13.38 -1.48 0.14
C ALA A 28 -13.36 0.02 -0.20
N ALA A 29 -12.39 0.74 0.35
CA ALA A 29 -12.15 2.15 0.02
C ALA A 29 -10.68 2.31 -0.38
N ASN A 30 -10.43 3.06 -1.46
CA ASN A 30 -9.07 3.39 -1.86
C ASN A 30 -8.50 4.47 -0.93
N LEU A 31 -7.24 4.31 -0.53
CA LEU A 31 -6.49 5.27 0.28
C LEU A 31 -5.48 6.04 -0.59
N ASP A 32 -4.61 6.84 0.03
CA ASP A 32 -3.55 7.56 -0.68
C ASP A 32 -2.58 6.60 -1.39
N GLY A 33 -2.28 6.91 -2.64
CA GLY A 33 -1.56 6.04 -3.57
C GLY A 33 -0.16 6.54 -3.90
N GLY A 34 0.45 5.92 -4.92
CA GLY A 34 1.75 6.34 -5.44
C GLY A 34 2.86 6.24 -4.37
N ASN A 35 3.69 7.28 -4.25
CA ASN A 35 4.80 7.28 -3.29
C ASN A 35 4.36 7.38 -1.82
N SER A 36 3.06 7.57 -1.56
CA SER A 36 2.47 7.54 -0.22
C SER A 36 2.07 6.13 0.23
N THR A 37 2.09 5.14 -0.67
CA THR A 37 1.80 3.76 -0.28
C THR A 37 3.02 3.17 0.45
N VAL A 38 2.88 2.92 1.75
CA VAL A 38 3.92 2.34 2.61
C VAL A 38 3.30 1.29 3.51
N MET A 39 3.96 0.13 3.62
CA MET A 39 3.61 -0.94 4.54
C MET A 39 4.84 -1.34 5.35
N VAL A 40 4.72 -1.27 6.67
CA VAL A 40 5.75 -1.66 7.62
C VAL A 40 5.26 -2.90 8.36
N TYR A 41 6.08 -3.94 8.36
CA TYR A 41 5.83 -5.19 9.08
C TYR A 41 7.08 -5.57 9.85
N ASP A 42 6.92 -5.87 11.15
CA ASP A 42 8.02 -6.21 12.06
C ASP A 42 9.19 -5.19 12.02
N GLY A 43 8.84 -3.89 12.05
CA GLY A 43 9.81 -2.79 12.01
C GLY A 43 10.51 -2.58 10.67
N LYS A 44 10.18 -3.35 9.63
CA LYS A 44 10.77 -3.23 8.29
C LYS A 44 9.74 -2.77 7.28
N THR A 45 10.12 -1.82 6.42
CA THR A 45 9.33 -1.48 5.24
C THR A 45 9.42 -2.65 4.26
N ILE A 46 8.29 -3.27 3.95
CA ILE A 46 8.24 -4.46 3.08
C ILE A 46 7.92 -4.12 1.63
N ASN A 47 7.50 -2.89 1.36
CA ASN A 47 7.11 -2.42 0.05
C ASN A 47 8.12 -1.39 -0.47
N SER A 48 8.22 -1.27 -1.79
CA SER A 48 9.23 -0.42 -2.42
C SER A 48 8.69 0.98 -2.67
N THR A 49 9.27 1.97 -2.00
CA THR A 49 8.95 3.39 -2.21
C THR A 49 9.75 3.96 -3.39
N VAL A 50 9.09 4.68 -4.30
CA VAL A 50 9.71 5.25 -5.52
C VAL A 50 10.64 6.43 -5.21
N SER A 51 10.49 7.05 -4.04
CA SER A 51 11.31 8.20 -3.63
C SER A 51 12.74 7.79 -3.26
N ILE A 52 13.69 8.43 -3.94
CA ILE A 52 15.14 8.39 -3.67
C ILE A 52 15.50 8.84 -2.23
N TYR A 53 14.61 9.55 -1.55
CA TYR A 53 14.79 10.05 -0.18
C TYR A 53 14.05 9.20 0.88
N GLY A 54 13.49 8.05 0.49
CA GLY A 54 12.69 7.19 1.36
C GLY A 54 11.20 7.53 1.37
N ALA A 55 10.44 6.86 2.24
CA ALA A 55 9.01 7.05 2.41
C ALA A 55 8.66 8.52 2.68
N ARG A 56 7.61 9.04 2.03
CA ARG A 56 7.09 10.39 2.28
C ARG A 56 6.59 10.48 3.73
N ASN A 57 6.81 11.61 4.40
CA ASN A 57 6.13 11.89 5.67
C ASN A 57 4.62 12.00 5.43
N LEU A 58 3.86 11.11 6.06
CA LEU A 58 2.40 11.06 5.97
C LEU A 58 1.80 11.49 7.32
N PRO A 59 0.71 12.28 7.31
CA PRO A 59 0.11 12.82 8.54
C PRO A 59 -0.68 11.77 9.32
N THR A 60 -1.11 10.68 8.66
CA THR A 60 -2.00 9.66 9.24
C THR A 60 -1.57 8.27 8.77
N ALA A 61 -1.82 7.27 9.62
CA ALA A 61 -1.53 5.86 9.32
C ALA A 61 -2.55 4.95 10.02
N PHE A 62 -2.84 3.80 9.41
CA PHE A 62 -3.51 2.70 10.09
C PHE A 62 -2.46 1.88 10.85
N ILE A 63 -2.65 1.69 12.16
CA ILE A 63 -1.77 0.86 12.99
C ILE A 63 -2.57 -0.36 13.44
N VAL A 64 -2.13 -1.53 13.01
CA VAL A 64 -2.64 -2.80 13.52
C VAL A 64 -1.74 -3.23 14.68
N LYS A 65 -2.34 -3.44 15.85
CA LYS A 65 -1.65 -3.94 17.05
C LYS A 65 -2.24 -5.29 17.42
N ASP A 66 -1.43 -6.15 18.03
CA ASP A 66 -1.94 -7.37 18.64
C ASP A 66 -2.97 -6.99 19.71
N GLY A 67 -4.14 -7.64 19.65
CA GLY A 67 -5.18 -7.48 20.64
C GLY A 67 -4.70 -8.07 21.96
N LYS A 68 -4.44 -7.20 22.95
CA LYS A 68 -4.51 -7.59 24.35
C LYS A 68 -5.94 -7.41 24.83
#